data_AF-X1LUM0-F1
#
_entry.id   AF-X1LUM0-F1
#
_cell.length_a   1.000
_cell.length_b   1.000
_cell.length_c   1.000
_cell.angle_alpha   90.00
_cell.angle_beta   90.00
_cell.angle_gamma   90.00
#
_symmetry.space_group_name_H-M   'P 1'
#
loop_
_entity.id
_entity.type
_entity.pdbx_description
1 polymer ?
#
loop_
_entity_poly.entity_id
_entity_poly.type
_entity_poly.pdbx_seq_one_letter_code
_entity_poly.pdbx_strand_id
1 'polypeptide(L)'
;MLVYPTLHYQNGGIMIKADASAPVPGLFAAGECEGGVHGRNRLIGNSTLDLFVFGRRAGKSAAKWAKEVKLGKLTLDHVRKWQREIKEAGLESRPVSPMLLPNYAFIGSYF
;
A
#
# COMPACT_ATOMS: atom_id res chain seq x y z
N MET A 1 34.66 -2.78 11.88
CA MET A 1 33.45 -3.11 11.10
C MET A 1 32.86 -1.81 10.59
N LEU A 2 32.58 -1.69 9.30
CA LEU A 2 31.95 -0.49 8.71
C LEU A 2 30.42 -0.67 8.79
N VAL A 3 29.68 0.35 9.23
CA VAL A 3 28.22 0.30 9.40
C VAL A 3 27.59 1.54 8.77
N TYR A 4 26.52 1.37 7.99
CA TYR A 4 25.80 2.45 7.30
C TYR A 4 24.29 2.32 7.48
N PRO A 5 23.53 3.42 7.40
CA PRO A 5 22.07 3.39 7.38
C PRO A 5 21.55 2.57 6.20
N THR A 6 20.55 1.73 6.46
CA THR A 6 19.82 0.98 5.44
C THR A 6 18.32 1.15 5.67
N LEU A 7 17.54 1.18 4.59
CA LEU A 7 16.09 1.15 4.68
C LEU A 7 15.67 -0.19 5.31
N HIS A 8 14.96 -0.12 6.44
CA HIS A 8 14.62 -1.31 7.21
C HIS A 8 13.13 -1.68 7.17
N TYR A 9 12.24 -0.69 7.15
CA TYR A 9 10.80 -0.93 7.25
C TYR A 9 9.99 0.22 6.65
N GLN A 10 8.85 -0.09 6.03
CA GLN A 10 7.92 0.89 5.50
C GLN A 10 6.72 1.08 6.44
N ASN A 11 6.60 2.26 7.07
CA ASN A 11 5.47 2.57 7.98
C ASN A 11 4.21 3.06 7.25
N GLY A 12 4.38 3.52 6.00
CA GLY A 12 3.28 3.96 5.15
C GLY A 12 2.74 2.80 4.30
N GLY A 13 1.60 3.02 3.66
CA GLY A 13 0.98 1.99 2.83
C GLY A 13 -0.50 2.29 2.57
N ILE A 14 -1.25 1.25 2.27
CA ILE A 14 -2.70 1.30 2.07
C ILE A 14 -3.36 1.72 3.38
N MET A 15 -4.11 2.81 3.37
CA MET A 15 -4.91 3.20 4.54
C MET A 15 -5.97 2.14 4.81
N ILE A 16 -5.98 1.61 6.03
CA ILE A 16 -6.97 0.61 6.45
C ILE A 16 -7.80 1.11 7.63
N LYS A 17 -9.04 0.62 7.72
CA LYS A 17 -9.88 0.74 8.92
C LYS A 17 -9.52 -0.34 9.94
N ALA A 18 -10.12 -0.27 11.13
CA ALA A 18 -9.88 -1.24 12.20
C ALA A 18 -10.24 -2.70 11.82
N ASP A 19 -11.14 -2.91 10.86
CA ASP A 19 -11.49 -4.24 10.33
C ASP A 19 -10.58 -4.69 9.17
N ALA A 20 -9.50 -3.94 8.90
CA ALA A 20 -8.55 -4.11 7.81
C ALA A 20 -9.12 -3.88 6.40
N SER A 21 -10.29 -3.23 6.28
CA SER A 21 -10.83 -2.80 4.98
C SER A 21 -10.13 -1.53 4.48
N ALA A 22 -9.89 -1.49 3.17
CA ALA A 22 -9.38 -0.32 2.46
C ALA A 22 -10.53 0.55 1.92
N PRO A 23 -10.26 1.78 1.45
CA PRO A 23 -11.27 2.63 0.81
C PRO A 23 -11.90 2.01 -0.44
N VAL A 24 -11.15 1.13 -1.13
CA VAL A 24 -11.66 0.37 -2.27
C VAL A 24 -12.55 -0.77 -1.76
N PRO A 25 -13.84 -0.81 -2.11
CA PRO A 25 -14.74 -1.86 -1.63
C PRO A 25 -14.25 -3.27 -2.00
N GLY A 26 -14.25 -4.16 -1.01
CA GLY A 26 -13.76 -5.54 -1.18
C GLY A 26 -12.24 -5.70 -1.18
N LEU A 27 -11.48 -4.61 -1.03
CA LEU A 27 -10.03 -4.66 -0.81
C LEU A 27 -9.72 -4.65 0.70
N PHE A 28 -8.86 -5.57 1.12
CA PHE A 28 -8.37 -5.69 2.48
C PHE A 28 -6.84 -5.79 2.46
N ALA A 29 -6.16 -5.25 3.46
CA ALA A 29 -4.70 -5.22 3.54
C ALA A 29 -4.21 -5.43 5.00
N ALA A 30 -3.04 -6.01 5.18
CA ALA A 30 -2.42 -6.26 6.49
C ALA A 30 -0.92 -6.61 6.38
N GLY A 31 -0.16 -6.30 7.45
CA GLY A 31 1.30 -6.41 7.57
C GLY A 31 2.12 -5.61 6.53
N GLU A 32 2.92 -4.62 6.90
CA GLU A 32 3.83 -3.75 6.10
C GLU A 32 3.30 -3.08 4.80
N CYS A 33 2.30 -3.63 4.10
CA CYS A 33 1.71 -3.03 2.89
C CYS A 33 0.65 -1.96 3.20
N GLU A 34 0.14 -1.98 4.42
CA GLU A 34 -0.81 -1.07 5.05
C GLU A 34 -0.09 0.09 5.74
N GLY A 35 -0.79 1.20 5.84
CA GLY A 35 -0.32 2.39 6.52
C GLY A 35 -1.22 2.79 7.68
N GLY A 36 -0.67 3.62 8.57
CA GLY A 36 -1.42 4.32 9.62
C GLY A 36 -1.34 3.69 11.01
N VAL A 37 -0.98 2.41 11.12
CA VAL A 37 -0.85 1.71 12.42
C VAL A 37 0.36 2.22 13.22
N HIS A 38 1.49 2.42 12.53
CA HIS A 38 2.77 2.78 13.18
C HIS A 38 3.03 4.29 13.26
N GLY A 39 2.17 5.12 12.66
CA GLY A 39 2.39 6.56 12.57
C GLY A 39 3.72 6.91 11.85
N ARG A 40 4.50 7.84 12.42
CA ARG A 40 5.77 8.29 11.82
C ARG A 40 6.95 7.36 12.13
N ASN A 41 6.94 6.67 13.26
CA ASN A 41 8.03 5.81 13.68
C ASN A 41 7.49 4.54 14.33
N ARG A 42 7.93 3.38 13.82
CA ARG A 42 7.49 2.08 14.29
C ARG A 42 8.27 1.70 15.53
N LEU A 43 7.54 1.39 16.60
CA LEU A 43 8.14 0.85 17.83
C LEU A 43 8.52 -0.62 17.65
N ILE A 44 9.58 -1.03 18.34
CA ILE A 44 10.14 -2.37 18.27
C ILE A 44 9.08 -3.44 18.60
N GLY A 45 9.10 -4.56 17.87
CA GLY A 45 8.18 -5.69 18.06
C GLY A 45 6.76 -5.48 17.48
N ASN A 46 6.35 -4.25 17.18
CA ASN A 46 5.00 -4.00 16.69
C ASN A 46 4.74 -4.50 15.26
N SER A 47 5.78 -4.68 14.43
CA SER A 47 5.61 -5.23 13.07
C SER A 47 5.09 -6.67 13.09
N THR A 48 5.62 -7.49 13.99
CA THR A 48 5.19 -8.88 14.14
C THR A 48 3.78 -8.95 14.73
N LEU A 49 3.48 -8.11 15.72
CA LEU A 49 2.14 -8.01 16.29
C LEU A 49 1.10 -7.59 15.25
N ASP A 50 1.45 -6.59 14.43
CA ASP A 50 0.62 -6.07 13.34
C ASP A 50 0.25 -7.18 12.36
N LEU A 51 1.25 -7.92 11.86
CA LEU A 51 1.05 -9.05 10.96
C LEU A 51 0.00 -10.05 11.49
N PHE A 52 0.11 -10.46 12.76
CA PHE A 52 -0.82 -11.43 13.33
C PHE A 52 -2.22 -10.86 13.59
N VAL A 53 -2.30 -9.64 14.13
CA VAL A 53 -3.57 -9.01 14.51
C VAL A 53 -4.35 -8.59 13.28
N PHE A 54 -3.73 -7.78 12.40
CA PHE A 54 -4.39 -7.27 11.21
C PHE A 54 -4.51 -8.35 10.13
N GLY A 55 -3.58 -9.30 10.03
CA GLY A 55 -3.73 -10.46 9.14
C GLY A 55 -4.97 -11.30 9.49
N ARG A 56 -5.18 -11.58 10.78
CA ARG A 56 -6.39 -12.28 11.25
C ARG A 56 -7.66 -11.46 10.98
N ARG A 57 -7.62 -10.14 11.17
CA ARG A 57 -8.76 -9.25 10.91
C ARG A 57 -9.10 -9.21 9.42
N ALA A 58 -8.11 -8.97 8.56
CA ALA A 58 -8.26 -8.95 7.10
C ALA A 58 -8.86 -10.25 6.60
N GLY A 59 -8.33 -11.41 7.04
CA GLY A 59 -8.86 -12.71 6.65
C GLY A 59 -10.33 -12.91 7.05
N LYS A 60 -10.72 -12.53 8.28
CA LYS A 60 -12.12 -12.62 8.74
C LYS A 60 -13.05 -11.68 7.97
N SER A 61 -12.64 -10.43 7.78
CA SER A 61 -13.44 -9.42 7.08
C SER A 61 -13.61 -9.76 5.60
N ALA A 62 -12.54 -10.18 4.94
CA ALA A 62 -12.56 -10.62 3.54
C ALA A 62 -13.44 -11.87 3.37
N ALA A 63 -13.33 -12.87 4.26
CA ALA A 63 -14.18 -14.06 4.21
C ALA A 63 -15.67 -13.76 4.44
N LYS A 64 -15.98 -12.79 5.30
CA LYS A 64 -17.36 -12.30 5.47
C LYS A 64 -17.86 -11.59 4.22
N TRP A 65 -17.09 -10.64 3.70
CA TRP A 65 -17.41 -9.89 2.49
C TRP A 65 -17.66 -10.81 1.30
N ALA A 66 -16.82 -11.82 1.09
CA ALA A 66 -16.94 -12.77 -0.01
C ALA A 66 -18.28 -13.55 -0.01
N LYS A 67 -18.91 -13.74 1.16
CA LYS A 67 -20.22 -14.41 1.28
C LYS A 67 -21.39 -13.47 0.97
N GLU A 68 -21.22 -12.17 1.23
CA GLU A 68 -22.28 -11.17 1.16
C GLU A 68 -22.27 -10.41 -0.18
N VAL A 69 -21.11 -10.34 -0.84
CA VAL A 69 -20.94 -9.56 -2.06
C VAL A 69 -21.70 -10.17 -3.23
N LYS A 70 -22.46 -9.32 -3.94
CA LYS A 70 -23.00 -9.65 -5.25
C LYS A 70 -22.01 -9.18 -6.30
N LEU A 71 -21.48 -10.13 -7.07
CA LEU A 71 -20.53 -9.81 -8.15
C LEU A 71 -21.27 -9.09 -9.29
N GLY A 72 -20.77 -7.93 -9.67
CA GLY A 72 -21.19 -7.24 -10.88
C GLY A 72 -20.50 -7.81 -12.13
N LYS A 73 -20.81 -7.26 -13.29
CA LYS A 73 -20.06 -7.55 -14.52
C LYS A 73 -18.62 -7.05 -14.34
N LEU A 74 -17.64 -7.91 -14.65
CA LEU A 74 -16.24 -7.50 -14.65
C LEU A 74 -16.01 -6.48 -15.77
N THR A 75 -15.52 -5.29 -15.42
CA THR A 75 -15.22 -4.24 -16.40
C THR A 75 -13.90 -3.55 -16.09
N LEU A 76 -13.32 -2.97 -17.14
CA LEU A 76 -12.17 -2.07 -17.05
C LEU A 76 -12.62 -0.60 -17.07
N ASP A 77 -13.87 -0.31 -16.69
CA ASP A 77 -14.42 1.05 -16.82
C ASP A 77 -13.71 2.04 -15.90
N HIS A 78 -13.20 1.58 -14.76
CA HIS A 78 -12.34 2.38 -13.89
C HIS A 78 -11.03 2.79 -14.58
N VAL A 79 -10.40 1.88 -15.35
CA VAL A 79 -9.20 2.18 -16.14
C VAL A 79 -9.52 3.16 -17.27
N ARG A 80 -10.61 2.92 -18.00
CA ARG A 80 -11.07 3.81 -19.08
C ARG A 80 -11.44 5.20 -18.57
N LYS A 81 -12.11 5.27 -17.41
CA LYS A 81 -12.42 6.53 -16.72
C LYS A 81 -11.14 7.28 -16.38
N TRP A 82 -10.19 6.61 -15.74
CA TRP A 82 -8.89 7.21 -15.42
C TRP A 82 -8.13 7.69 -16.67
N GLN A 83 -8.13 6.91 -17.75
CA GLN A 83 -7.52 7.33 -19.02
C GLN A 83 -8.17 8.59 -19.61
N ARG A 84 -9.49 8.75 -19.48
CA ARG A 84 -10.19 9.98 -19.88
C ARG A 84 -9.79 11.15 -18.99
N GLU A 85 -9.74 10.97 -17.67
CA GLU A 85 -9.30 12.01 -16.72
C GLU A 85 -7.88 12.49 -17.01
N ILE A 86 -6.96 11.57 -17.33
CA ILE A 86 -5.58 11.88 -17.75
C ILE A 86 -5.58 12.73 -19.03
N LYS A 87 -6.38 12.35 -20.03
CA LYS A 87 -6.49 13.07 -21.30
C LYS A 87 -7.10 14.47 -21.12
N GLU A 88 -8.15 14.59 -20.30
CA GLU A 88 -8.80 15.87 -19.97
C GLU A 88 -7.88 16.80 -19.19
N ALA A 89 -7.01 16.25 -18.33
CA ALA A 89 -5.96 16.99 -17.64
C ALA A 89 -4.77 17.39 -18.54
N GLY A 90 -4.78 17.03 -19.83
CA GLY A 90 -3.71 17.35 -20.78
C GLY A 90 -2.42 16.55 -20.54
N LEU A 91 -2.49 15.42 -19.85
CA LEU A 91 -1.32 14.58 -19.56
C LEU A 91 -1.17 13.51 -20.65
N GLU A 92 0.00 13.45 -21.29
CA GLU A 92 0.28 12.51 -22.39
C GLU A 92 0.62 11.09 -21.90
N SER A 93 1.03 10.95 -20.64
CA SER A 93 1.43 9.67 -20.05
C SER A 93 1.08 9.61 -18.57
N ARG A 94 1.13 8.39 -18.00
CA ARG A 94 0.97 8.20 -16.55
C ARG A 94 2.01 9.08 -15.85
N PRO A 95 1.61 10.03 -14.97
CA PRO A 95 2.57 10.80 -14.21
C PRO A 95 3.46 9.82 -13.45
N VAL A 96 4.77 9.98 -13.59
CA VAL A 96 5.75 9.17 -12.87
C VAL A 96 5.42 9.34 -11.40
N SER A 97 5.13 8.24 -10.71
CA SER A 97 4.92 8.29 -9.28
C SER A 97 6.15 8.96 -8.66
N PRO A 98 5.97 9.95 -7.76
CA PRO A 98 7.11 10.64 -7.18
C PRO A 98 8.05 9.60 -6.59
N MET A 99 9.35 9.82 -6.78
CA MET A 99 10.38 8.96 -6.23
C MET A 99 10.22 8.98 -4.70
N LEU A 100 9.58 7.96 -4.14
CA LEU A 100 9.27 7.88 -2.70
C LEU A 100 10.52 7.61 -1.87
N LEU A 101 11.52 6.98 -2.49
CA LEU A 101 12.77 6.58 -1.88
C LEU A 101 13.93 7.05 -2.76
N PRO A 102 14.91 7.78 -2.21
CA PRO A 102 16.10 8.18 -2.97
C PRO A 102 16.85 6.94 -3.48
N ASN A 103 17.66 7.13 -4.52
CA ASN A 103 18.53 6.06 -5.01
C ASN A 103 19.58 5.72 -3.94
N TYR A 104 19.33 4.66 -3.17
CA TYR A 104 20.24 4.18 -2.13
C TYR A 104 21.45 3.42 -2.70
N ALA A 105 21.45 3.09 -3.99
CA ALA A 105 22.63 2.57 -4.65
C ALA A 105 23.62 3.72 -4.85
N PHE A 106 24.71 3.69 -4.10
CA PHE A 106 25.85 4.59 -4.25
C PHE A 106 26.40 4.45 -5.68
N ILE A 107 26.07 5.38 -6.58
CA ILE A 107 26.75 5.53 -7.88
C ILE A 107 27.72 6.69 -7.69
N GLY A 108 28.90 6.39 -7.15
CA GLY A 108 29.97 7.35 -6.95
C GLY A 108 31.28 6.79 -7.46
N SER A 109 31.66 7.20 -8.67
CA SER A 109 33.03 7.14 -9.18
C SER A 109 33.85 8.25 -8.50
N TYR A 110 34.46 7.92 -7.37
CA TYR A 110 35.58 8.69 -6.79
C TYR A 110 36.57 7.73 -6.13
N PHE A 111 37.41 7.14 -6.98
CA PHE A 111 38.86 7.04 -6.83
C PHE A 111 39.47 7.55 -8.13
#